data_AF-A0A1H9UL46-F1
#
_entry.id   AF-A0A1H9UL46-F1
#
_cell.length_a   1.000
_cell.length_b   1.000
_cell.length_c   1.000
_cell.angle_alpha   90.00
_cell.angle_beta   90.00
_cell.angle_gamma   90.00
#
_symmetry.space_group_name_H-M   'P 1'
#
loop_
_entity.id
_entity.type
_entity.pdbx_description
1 polymer ?
#
loop_
_entity_poly.entity_id
_entity_poly.type
_entity_poly.pdbx_seq_one_letter_code
_entity_poly.pdbx_strand_id
1 'polypeptide(L)'
;MKSLICPCCGENLIEDAWEELSNSETGNILIDTYPAYICKAQCGYVKRVEEVPEIIAQQDEDRLLLYYPEQNARILDLRDSVLWPPMHVDSILAKSEWEEYKGNHDIEKLIENARDSRSAYLERPNLFEFATSELSQDAFLCWLMSWSEEPYRSLDKLLYETANEFISAIFALHNIPAPVIETITIQRQFKSLDILTIINNTYAILIEDKTYTKNHSNQLIRYREEVENEYPDLTQLPIYYKIGDQSHYRSVIEAEYAPFTRQMMLRILKNGRNRGITNTIFLDYYRHLQQLEEEVSSFQTRRVSEWNSNAWQGFYKEIQKEIDGDWDYVSNQSGGFLGFWWGSKRHDRYYFQLEEEKLCVKIIAKEGENRKELRNAAMKEVLDESKRHDLQLERPARLGNGKTMTIAQRTDYLQLNNDGTLDLERTLEQLRKY
;
A
#
# COMPACT_ATOMS: atom_id res chain seq x y z
N MET A 1 -6.80 -21.13 45.13
CA MET A 1 -5.87 -20.67 44.07
C MET A 1 -5.82 -21.75 42.99
N LYS A 2 -6.12 -21.42 41.73
CA LYS A 2 -5.83 -22.33 40.60
C LYS A 2 -4.30 -22.42 40.50
N SER A 3 -3.74 -23.63 40.40
CA SER A 3 -2.31 -23.77 40.16
C SER A 3 -1.98 -23.26 38.75
N LEU A 4 -1.04 -22.32 38.66
CA LEU A 4 -0.52 -21.86 37.38
C LEU A 4 0.44 -22.95 36.85
N ILE A 5 0.27 -23.33 35.59
CA ILE A 5 1.05 -24.41 34.96
C ILE A 5 2.01 -23.81 33.93
N CYS A 6 3.26 -24.25 33.96
CA CYS A 6 4.29 -23.85 33.01
C CYS A 6 3.94 -24.33 31.59
N PRO A 7 3.86 -23.44 30.60
CA PRO A 7 3.54 -23.82 29.22
C PRO A 7 4.68 -24.59 28.53
N CYS A 8 5.91 -24.52 29.05
CA CYS A 8 7.07 -25.20 28.46
C CYS A 8 7.17 -26.68 28.87
N CYS A 9 6.80 -27.03 30.11
CA CYS A 9 7.03 -28.39 30.63
C CYS A 9 5.86 -28.98 31.45
N GLY A 10 4.76 -28.25 31.63
CA GLY A 10 3.57 -28.75 32.32
C GLY A 10 3.68 -28.82 33.85
N GLU A 11 4.79 -28.36 34.44
CA GLU A 11 5.00 -28.33 35.89
C GLU A 11 4.38 -27.07 36.52
N ASN A 12 4.21 -27.03 37.84
CA ASN A 12 3.67 -25.86 38.52
C ASN A 12 4.62 -24.65 38.43
N LEU A 13 4.03 -23.45 38.27
CA LEU A 13 4.73 -22.19 38.49
C LEU A 13 4.69 -21.84 39.99
N ILE A 14 5.81 -21.30 40.48
CA ILE A 14 5.95 -20.73 41.82
C ILE A 14 6.27 -19.24 41.69
N GLU A 15 5.77 -18.45 42.62
CA GLU A 15 6.10 -17.03 42.72
C GLU A 15 7.43 -16.88 43.46
N ASP A 16 8.39 -16.21 42.83
CA ASP A 16 9.74 -15.96 43.36
C ASP A 16 10.32 -14.67 42.73
N ALA A 17 11.43 -14.16 43.25
CA ALA A 17 12.12 -13.01 42.65
C ALA A 17 13.03 -13.46 41.50
N TRP A 18 12.97 -12.77 40.37
CA TRP A 18 13.87 -12.99 39.24
C TRP A 18 14.80 -11.79 39.07
N GLU A 19 16.09 -12.07 38.85
CA GLU A 19 17.12 -11.07 38.62
C GLU A 19 17.53 -11.10 37.14
N GLU A 20 17.33 -9.98 36.46
CA GLU A 20 17.76 -9.78 35.09
C GLU A 20 19.02 -8.91 35.06
N LEU A 21 20.11 -9.51 34.62
CA LEU A 21 21.40 -8.85 34.45
C LEU A 21 21.51 -8.30 33.04
N SER A 22 21.56 -6.97 32.90
CA SER A 22 21.82 -6.32 31.61
C SER A 22 23.09 -5.47 31.66
N ASN A 23 23.89 -5.57 30.61
CA ASN A 23 25.06 -4.73 30.43
C ASN A 23 24.67 -3.47 29.66
N SER A 24 24.84 -2.30 30.27
CA SER A 24 24.76 -1.05 29.53
C SER A 24 25.93 -0.93 28.54
N GLU A 25 25.73 -0.22 27.42
CA GLU A 25 26.78 0.06 26.43
C GLU A 25 28.01 0.78 27.03
N THR A 26 27.86 1.38 28.21
CA THR A 26 28.94 2.04 28.96
C THR A 26 29.68 1.14 29.95
N GLY A 27 29.36 -0.17 30.00
CA GLY A 27 30.05 -1.15 30.85
C GLY A 27 29.56 -1.23 32.30
N ASN A 28 28.48 -0.53 32.66
CA ASN A 28 27.82 -0.72 33.95
C ASN A 28 26.87 -1.93 33.89
N ILE A 29 26.88 -2.74 34.94
CA ILE A 29 25.96 -3.86 35.14
C ILE A 29 24.71 -3.33 35.84
N LEU A 30 23.57 -3.44 35.18
CA LEU A 30 22.25 -3.18 35.77
C LEU A 30 21.65 -4.51 36.20
N ILE A 31 21.28 -4.61 37.47
CA ILE A 31 20.53 -5.72 38.05
C ILE A 31 19.10 -5.21 38.24
N ASP A 32 18.16 -5.72 37.45
CA ASP A 32 16.73 -5.49 37.64
C ASP A 32 16.13 -6.70 38.36
N THR A 33 15.64 -6.51 39.59
CA THR A 33 15.03 -7.59 40.38
C THR A 33 13.52 -7.37 40.43
N TYR A 34 12.75 -8.34 39.96
CA TYR A 34 11.28 -8.25 39.93
C TYR A 34 10.59 -9.54 40.36
N PRO A 35 9.38 -9.48 40.93
CA PRO A 35 8.57 -10.67 41.21
C PRO A 35 8.18 -11.37 39.90
N ALA A 36 8.30 -12.70 39.87
CA ALA A 36 8.00 -13.49 38.69
C ALA A 36 7.40 -14.86 39.07
N TYR A 37 6.56 -15.38 38.19
CA TYR A 37 6.20 -16.79 38.17
C TYR A 37 7.30 -17.57 37.46
N ILE A 38 8.04 -18.37 38.22
CA ILE A 38 9.12 -19.22 37.74
C ILE A 38 8.64 -20.67 37.69
N CYS A 39 9.03 -21.40 36.65
CA CYS A 39 8.79 -22.84 36.63
C CYS A 39 9.51 -23.55 37.78
N LYS A 40 8.79 -24.35 38.57
CA LYS A 40 9.38 -25.15 39.66
C LYS A 40 10.42 -26.15 39.17
N ALA A 41 10.29 -26.65 37.94
CA ALA A 41 11.30 -27.51 37.29
C ALA A 41 12.48 -26.73 36.71
N GLN A 42 12.52 -25.41 36.87
CA GLN A 42 13.59 -24.51 36.38
C GLN A 42 13.91 -24.68 34.89
N CYS A 43 12.89 -24.91 34.06
CA CYS A 43 13.06 -25.10 32.61
C CYS A 43 13.41 -23.81 31.83
N GLY A 44 13.64 -22.70 32.52
CA GLY A 44 13.91 -21.38 31.93
C GLY A 44 12.66 -20.54 31.64
N TYR A 45 11.45 -21.06 31.89
CA TYR A 45 10.23 -20.25 31.79
C TYR A 45 10.10 -19.32 33.00
N VAL A 46 10.02 -18.02 32.70
CA VAL A 46 9.79 -16.94 33.66
C VAL A 46 8.69 -16.06 33.09
N LYS A 47 7.67 -15.76 33.89
CA LYS A 47 6.65 -14.76 33.59
C LYS A 47 6.71 -13.70 34.67
N ARG A 48 7.09 -12.46 34.33
CA ARG A 48 7.03 -11.34 35.26
C ARG A 48 5.62 -11.26 35.85
N VAL A 49 5.52 -11.15 37.17
CA VAL A 49 4.25 -10.86 37.82
C VAL A 49 3.97 -9.40 37.47
N GLU A 50 3.02 -9.18 36.57
CA GLU A 50 2.49 -7.83 36.36
C GLU A 50 1.77 -7.46 37.66
N GLU A 51 2.37 -6.54 38.42
CA GLU A 51 1.77 -6.06 39.64
C GLU A 51 0.42 -5.45 39.29
N VAL A 52 -0.64 -6.04 39.84
CA VAL A 52 -1.99 -5.52 39.69
C VAL A 52 -2.03 -4.19 40.44
N PRO A 53 -2.11 -3.05 39.75
CA PRO A 53 -2.10 -1.77 40.42
C PRO A 53 -3.36 -1.60 41.26
N GLU A 54 -3.27 -0.81 42.32
CA GLU A 54 -4.43 -0.47 43.14
C GLU A 54 -5.14 0.76 42.57
N ILE A 55 -6.47 0.77 42.59
CA ILE A 55 -7.22 1.99 42.29
C ILE A 55 -7.23 2.83 43.56
N ILE A 56 -6.48 3.93 43.57
CA ILE A 56 -6.35 4.77 44.76
C ILE A 56 -7.27 5.99 44.74
N ALA A 57 -7.73 6.39 43.55
CA ALA A 57 -8.64 7.51 43.39
C ALA A 57 -9.42 7.41 42.08
N GLN A 58 -10.51 8.16 41.98
CA GLN A 58 -11.28 8.35 40.77
C GLN A 58 -11.50 9.83 40.48
N GLN A 59 -11.64 10.16 39.21
CA GLN A 59 -12.07 11.47 38.75
C GLN A 59 -13.28 11.24 37.85
N ASP A 60 -14.42 11.83 38.23
CA ASP A 60 -15.71 11.58 37.61
C ASP A 60 -16.07 10.07 37.55
N GLU A 61 -16.96 9.66 36.66
CA GLU A 61 -17.31 8.25 36.42
C GLU A 61 -16.34 7.54 35.47
N ASP A 62 -15.37 8.27 34.92
CA ASP A 62 -14.67 7.88 33.70
C ASP A 62 -13.15 7.73 33.83
N ARG A 63 -12.56 8.13 34.96
CA ARG A 63 -11.10 8.04 35.15
C ARG A 63 -10.73 7.40 36.47
N LEU A 64 -9.83 6.43 36.39
CA LEU A 64 -9.26 5.76 37.55
C LEU A 64 -7.78 6.08 37.67
N LEU A 65 -7.34 6.40 38.88
CA LEU A 65 -5.92 6.55 39.21
C LEU A 65 -5.38 5.20 39.69
N LEU A 66 -4.56 4.59 38.86
CA LEU A 66 -3.93 3.31 39.11
C LEU A 66 -2.57 3.55 39.75
N TYR A 67 -2.37 3.06 40.97
CA TYR A 67 -1.12 3.14 41.72
C TYR A 67 -0.31 1.87 41.54
N TYR A 68 0.93 2.05 41.09
CA TYR A 68 1.96 1.04 41.00
C TYR A 68 3.01 1.31 42.09
N PRO A 69 3.80 0.29 42.49
CA PRO A 69 4.92 0.47 43.40
C PRO A 69 5.91 1.56 42.97
N GLU A 70 6.70 2.04 43.93
CA GLU A 70 7.68 3.14 43.75
C GLU A 70 7.07 4.49 43.34
N GLN A 71 5.85 4.79 43.80
CA GLN A 71 5.17 6.07 43.57
C GLN A 71 4.82 6.37 42.10
N ASN A 72 4.85 5.35 41.24
CA ASN A 72 4.39 5.47 39.87
C ASN A 72 2.87 5.30 39.82
N ALA A 73 2.18 6.24 39.19
CA ALA A 73 0.75 6.13 38.94
C ALA A 73 0.42 6.36 37.46
N ARG A 74 -0.66 5.74 36.99
CA ARG A 74 -1.18 5.90 35.64
C ARG A 74 -2.66 6.26 35.72
N ILE A 75 -3.12 7.04 34.76
CA ILE A 75 -4.54 7.34 34.60
C ILE A 75 -5.12 6.35 33.60
N LEU A 76 -6.18 5.66 33.97
CA LEU A 76 -6.98 4.86 33.06
C LEU A 76 -8.26 5.64 32.72
N ASP A 77 -8.44 5.97 31.45
CA ASP A 77 -9.68 6.56 30.92
C ASP A 77 -10.62 5.43 30.47
N LEU A 78 -11.74 5.27 31.17
CA LEU A 78 -12.72 4.21 30.98
C LEU A 78 -13.57 4.41 29.73
N ARG A 79 -13.74 5.65 29.24
CA ARG A 79 -14.56 5.91 28.04
C ARG A 79 -13.92 5.33 26.80
N ASP A 80 -12.62 5.53 26.67
CA ASP A 80 -11.84 5.12 25.50
C ASP A 80 -10.98 3.88 25.74
N SER A 81 -11.00 3.34 26.97
CA SER A 81 -10.11 2.27 27.45
C SER A 81 -8.65 2.63 27.18
N VAL A 82 -8.19 3.81 27.61
CA VAL A 82 -6.83 4.31 27.36
C VAL A 82 -6.03 4.43 28.65
N LEU A 83 -4.82 3.88 28.67
CA LEU A 83 -3.90 3.93 29.78
C LEU A 83 -2.77 4.92 29.52
N TRP A 84 -2.75 6.00 30.29
CA TRP A 84 -1.78 7.10 30.19
C TRP A 84 -0.38 6.67 30.64
N PRO A 85 0.70 7.39 30.26
CA PRO A 85 2.05 7.04 30.67
C PRO A 85 2.23 7.14 32.19
N PRO A 86 3.20 6.40 32.78
CA PRO A 86 3.50 6.51 34.20
C PRO A 86 3.98 7.92 34.57
N MET A 87 3.48 8.41 35.69
CA MET A 87 3.89 9.68 36.30
C MET A 87 3.96 9.52 37.82
N HIS A 88 4.71 10.40 38.47
CA HIS A 88 4.74 10.42 39.93
C HIS A 88 3.35 10.70 40.51
N VAL A 89 2.89 9.89 41.46
CA VAL A 89 1.53 9.97 42.04
C VAL A 89 1.21 11.37 42.58
N ASP A 90 2.14 11.99 43.31
CA ASP A 90 1.97 13.34 43.85
C ASP A 90 1.77 14.40 42.76
N SER A 91 2.39 14.22 41.58
CA SER A 91 2.23 15.14 40.47
C SER A 91 0.83 15.06 39.84
N ILE A 92 0.20 13.89 39.89
CA ILE A 92 -1.17 13.68 39.40
C ILE A 92 -2.19 14.21 40.42
N LEU A 93 -1.98 13.89 41.71
CA LEU A 93 -2.85 14.35 42.79
C LEU A 93 -2.82 15.88 42.97
N ALA A 94 -1.68 16.54 42.71
CA ALA A 94 -1.56 17.98 42.83
C ALA A 94 -2.27 18.79 41.74
N LYS A 95 -2.63 18.17 40.61
CA LYS A 95 -3.10 18.88 39.40
C LYS A 95 -4.60 18.78 39.14
N SER A 96 -5.35 18.00 39.92
CA SER A 96 -6.76 17.71 39.62
C SER A 96 -7.60 17.42 40.88
N GLU A 97 -8.92 17.60 40.78
CA GLU A 97 -9.87 17.10 41.79
C GLU A 97 -10.02 15.58 41.63
N TRP A 98 -9.35 14.83 42.50
CA TRP A 98 -9.46 13.37 42.62
C TRP A 98 -10.25 13.02 43.89
N GLU A 99 -11.22 12.14 43.77
CA GLU A 99 -12.02 11.65 44.87
C GLU A 99 -11.58 10.24 45.30
N GLU A 100 -11.87 9.90 46.56
CA GLU A 100 -11.68 8.54 47.07
C GLU A 100 -12.48 7.55 46.21
N TYR A 101 -11.80 6.53 45.71
CA TYR A 101 -12.43 5.50 44.89
C TYR A 101 -13.40 4.65 45.73
N LYS A 102 -14.66 4.55 45.29
CA LYS A 102 -15.72 3.76 45.97
C LYS A 102 -16.33 2.67 45.11
N GLY A 103 -15.84 2.48 43.89
CA GLY A 103 -16.35 1.49 42.94
C GLY A 103 -15.84 0.07 43.22
N ASN A 104 -16.27 -0.87 42.37
CA ASN A 104 -15.83 -2.27 42.41
C ASN A 104 -15.42 -2.74 41.00
N HIS A 105 -14.51 -1.99 40.38
CA HIS A 105 -13.97 -2.30 39.06
C HIS A 105 -13.03 -3.49 39.15
N ASP A 106 -13.13 -4.39 38.18
CA ASP A 106 -12.17 -5.46 37.95
C ASP A 106 -10.96 -4.88 37.20
N ILE A 107 -9.94 -4.47 37.95
CA ILE A 107 -8.78 -3.76 37.41
C ILE A 107 -7.97 -4.61 36.44
N GLU A 108 -7.88 -5.92 36.66
CA GLU A 108 -7.16 -6.83 35.77
C GLU A 108 -7.82 -6.84 34.39
N LYS A 109 -9.15 -6.99 34.36
CA LYS A 109 -9.91 -6.97 33.11
C LYS A 109 -9.86 -5.62 32.42
N LEU A 110 -9.84 -4.53 33.19
CA LEU A 110 -9.73 -3.18 32.62
C LEU A 110 -8.37 -2.95 31.97
N ILE A 111 -7.27 -3.34 32.62
CA ILE A 111 -5.91 -3.17 32.08
C ILE A 111 -5.68 -4.06 30.85
N GLU A 112 -6.18 -5.30 30.87
CA GLU A 112 -6.07 -6.22 29.73
C GLU A 112 -6.70 -5.64 28.44
N ASN A 113 -7.77 -4.85 28.59
CA ASN A 113 -8.46 -4.21 27.48
C ASN A 113 -8.02 -2.76 27.23
N ALA A 114 -7.16 -2.21 28.09
CA ALA A 114 -6.71 -0.83 27.98
C ALA A 114 -5.61 -0.72 26.91
N ARG A 115 -5.74 0.28 26.05
CA ARG A 115 -4.76 0.64 25.04
C ARG A 115 -3.75 1.60 25.62
N ASP A 116 -2.48 1.43 25.27
CA ASP A 116 -1.46 2.40 25.63
C ASP A 116 -1.77 3.74 24.96
N SER A 117 -1.76 4.85 25.71
CA SER A 117 -1.98 6.20 25.16
C SER A 117 -1.07 6.56 23.98
N ARG A 118 0.14 5.99 23.88
CA ARG A 118 1.02 6.14 22.71
C ARG A 118 0.44 5.46 21.47
N SER A 119 -0.25 4.34 21.65
CA SER A 119 -0.89 3.61 20.55
C SER A 119 -2.06 4.37 19.91
N ALA A 120 -2.59 5.41 20.57
CA ALA A 120 -3.62 6.28 19.99
C ALA A 120 -3.12 7.04 18.75
N TYR A 121 -1.81 7.23 18.61
CA TYR A 121 -1.17 7.96 17.51
C TYR A 121 -0.26 7.09 16.64
N LEU A 122 -0.15 5.79 16.94
CA LEU A 122 0.63 4.87 16.14
C LEU A 122 -0.25 4.24 15.07
N GLU A 123 0.23 4.28 13.83
CA GLU A 123 -0.37 3.48 12.79
C GLU A 123 -0.21 2.00 13.12
N ARG A 124 -1.28 1.23 12.89
CA ARG A 124 -1.26 -0.20 13.09
C ARG A 124 -0.29 -0.81 12.07
N PRO A 125 0.72 -1.60 12.48
CA PRO A 125 1.61 -2.27 11.54
C PRO A 125 0.83 -3.11 10.53
N ASN A 126 1.22 -3.03 9.26
CA ASN A 126 0.59 -3.74 8.15
C ASN A 126 1.57 -4.75 7.53
N LEU A 127 1.14 -6.00 7.37
CA LEU A 127 1.97 -7.05 6.77
C LEU A 127 2.53 -6.69 5.39
N PHE A 128 1.72 -6.02 4.55
CA PHE A 128 2.06 -5.72 3.16
C PHE A 128 2.91 -4.45 2.99
N GLU A 129 3.21 -3.73 4.07
CA GLU A 129 4.28 -2.72 4.07
C GLU A 129 5.67 -3.37 3.95
N PHE A 130 5.82 -4.59 4.49
CA PHE A 130 7.08 -5.33 4.46
C PHE A 130 7.09 -6.40 3.35
N ALA A 131 5.92 -6.93 3.02
CA ALA A 131 5.74 -7.87 1.92
C ALA A 131 5.32 -7.10 0.66
N THR A 132 6.27 -6.41 0.02
CA THR A 132 5.99 -5.53 -1.14
C THR A 132 6.23 -6.20 -2.50
N SER A 133 6.62 -7.48 -2.51
CA SER A 133 6.95 -8.22 -3.73
C SER A 133 5.70 -8.80 -4.40
N GLU A 134 5.79 -9.08 -5.71
CA GLU A 134 4.76 -9.81 -6.48
C GLU A 134 4.37 -11.14 -5.79
N LEU A 135 5.35 -11.86 -5.21
CA LEU A 135 5.10 -13.09 -4.45
C LEU A 135 4.13 -12.94 -3.25
N SER A 136 4.11 -11.77 -2.61
CA SER A 136 3.19 -11.51 -1.50
C SER A 136 1.76 -11.29 -1.98
N GLN A 137 1.62 -10.66 -3.15
CA GLN A 137 0.36 -10.48 -3.83
C GLN A 137 -0.17 -11.83 -4.31
N ASP A 138 0.68 -12.66 -4.91
CA ASP A 138 0.33 -14.04 -5.27
C ASP A 138 -0.23 -14.83 -4.09
N ALA A 139 0.49 -14.78 -2.96
CA ALA A 139 0.10 -15.47 -1.75
C ALA A 139 -1.27 -14.99 -1.24
N PHE A 140 -1.53 -13.68 -1.29
CA PHE A 140 -2.83 -13.13 -0.93
C PHE A 140 -3.95 -13.61 -1.86
N LEU A 141 -3.72 -13.60 -3.18
CA LEU A 141 -4.73 -14.04 -4.15
C LEU A 141 -5.04 -15.53 -4.00
N CYS A 142 -4.03 -16.38 -3.85
CA CYS A 142 -4.23 -17.79 -3.55
C CYS A 142 -5.00 -17.97 -2.25
N TRP A 143 -4.60 -17.27 -1.18
CA TRP A 143 -5.26 -17.31 0.12
C TRP A 143 -6.73 -16.90 0.03
N LEU A 144 -7.04 -15.81 -0.68
CA LEU A 144 -8.41 -15.35 -0.88
C LEU A 144 -9.23 -16.38 -1.65
N MET A 145 -8.72 -16.88 -2.78
CA MET A 145 -9.43 -17.88 -3.59
C MET A 145 -9.64 -19.20 -2.86
N SER A 146 -8.74 -19.61 -1.96
CA SER A 146 -8.95 -20.82 -1.15
C SER A 146 -10.22 -20.76 -0.30
N TRP A 147 -10.71 -19.57 0.07
CA TRP A 147 -11.98 -19.43 0.80
C TRP A 147 -13.21 -19.74 -0.06
N SER A 148 -13.09 -19.90 -1.37
CA SER A 148 -14.24 -20.10 -2.25
C SER A 148 -14.82 -21.52 -2.22
N GLU A 149 -14.14 -22.49 -1.57
CA GLU A 149 -14.67 -23.85 -1.45
C GLU A 149 -15.86 -23.92 -0.48
N GLU A 150 -16.87 -24.70 -0.84
CA GLU A 150 -18.13 -24.79 -0.10
C GLU A 150 -17.98 -25.10 1.40
N PRO A 151 -17.06 -25.97 1.86
CA PRO A 151 -16.85 -26.21 3.30
C PRO A 151 -16.49 -24.94 4.08
N TYR A 152 -15.75 -24.01 3.48
CA TYR A 152 -15.30 -22.78 4.13
C TYR A 152 -16.43 -21.78 4.37
N ARG A 153 -17.56 -21.89 3.66
CA ARG A 153 -18.76 -21.09 3.94
C ARG A 153 -19.20 -21.19 5.40
N SER A 154 -19.04 -22.36 6.00
CA SER A 154 -19.40 -22.60 7.40
C SER A 154 -18.37 -22.07 8.41
N LEU A 155 -17.11 -21.89 8.00
CA LEU A 155 -16.04 -21.37 8.85
C LEU A 155 -16.00 -19.84 8.83
N ASP A 156 -16.09 -19.23 7.64
CA ASP A 156 -16.19 -17.79 7.47
C ASP A 156 -17.00 -17.46 6.21
N LYS A 157 -18.31 -17.22 6.42
CA LYS A 157 -19.24 -16.89 5.35
C LYS A 157 -18.84 -15.63 4.59
N LEU A 158 -18.29 -14.63 5.25
CA LEU A 158 -17.98 -13.35 4.62
C LEU A 158 -16.73 -13.44 3.73
N LEU A 159 -15.70 -14.17 4.17
CA LEU A 159 -14.54 -14.47 3.34
C LEU A 159 -14.93 -15.36 2.16
N TYR A 160 -15.76 -16.39 2.39
CA TYR A 160 -16.29 -17.23 1.32
C TYR A 160 -17.03 -16.41 0.25
N GLU A 161 -17.95 -15.53 0.65
CA GLU A 161 -18.70 -14.70 -0.29
C GLU A 161 -17.80 -13.71 -1.03
N THR A 162 -16.79 -13.15 -0.35
CA THR A 162 -15.86 -12.19 -0.97
C THR A 162 -14.90 -12.87 -1.95
N ALA A 163 -14.46 -14.10 -1.66
CA ALA A 163 -13.69 -14.92 -2.58
C ALA A 163 -14.48 -15.27 -3.85
N ASN A 164 -15.74 -15.65 -3.69
CA ASN A 164 -16.65 -15.90 -4.81
C ASN A 164 -16.95 -14.62 -5.61
N GLU A 165 -17.03 -13.45 -4.95
CA GLU A 165 -17.17 -12.15 -5.62
C GLU A 165 -15.93 -11.81 -6.47
N PHE A 166 -14.73 -12.10 -5.97
CA PHE A 166 -13.49 -11.95 -6.72
C PHE A 166 -13.46 -12.83 -7.97
N ILE A 167 -13.74 -14.13 -7.82
CA ILE A 167 -13.81 -15.06 -8.95
C ILE A 167 -14.90 -14.63 -9.93
N SER A 168 -16.08 -14.24 -9.45
CA SER A 168 -17.18 -13.77 -10.29
C SER A 168 -16.82 -12.53 -11.11
N ALA A 169 -16.01 -11.62 -10.56
CA ALA A 169 -15.52 -10.46 -11.30
C ALA A 169 -14.59 -10.86 -12.46
N ILE A 170 -13.80 -11.92 -12.31
CA ILE A 170 -12.97 -12.48 -13.38
C ILE A 170 -13.85 -13.04 -14.50
N PHE A 171 -14.84 -13.88 -14.16
CA PHE A 171 -15.79 -14.41 -15.14
C PHE A 171 -16.52 -13.30 -15.91
N ALA A 172 -16.93 -12.24 -15.21
CA ALA A 172 -17.58 -11.08 -15.82
C ALA A 172 -16.69 -10.35 -16.82
N LEU A 173 -15.36 -10.24 -16.58
CA LEU A 173 -14.42 -9.65 -17.53
C LEU A 173 -14.37 -10.40 -18.88
N HIS A 174 -14.66 -11.70 -18.86
CA HIS A 174 -14.71 -12.54 -20.07
C HIS A 174 -16.14 -12.68 -20.63
N ASN A 175 -17.12 -11.96 -20.08
CA ASN A 175 -18.54 -12.07 -20.44
C ASN A 175 -19.12 -13.48 -20.25
N ILE A 176 -18.62 -14.21 -19.25
CA ILE A 176 -19.10 -15.55 -18.89
C ILE A 176 -19.79 -15.48 -17.53
N PRO A 177 -20.96 -16.10 -17.33
CA PRO A 177 -21.56 -16.20 -16.01
C PRO A 177 -20.71 -17.11 -15.11
N ALA A 178 -20.43 -16.67 -13.89
CA ALA A 178 -19.70 -17.48 -12.92
C ALA A 178 -20.50 -18.74 -12.54
N PRO A 179 -19.88 -19.94 -12.55
CA PRO A 179 -20.53 -21.15 -12.09
C PRO A 179 -20.58 -21.18 -10.55
N VAL A 180 -21.40 -22.08 -10.01
CA VAL A 180 -21.23 -22.51 -8.62
C VAL A 180 -19.92 -23.26 -8.51
N ILE A 181 -19.04 -22.88 -7.59
CA ILE A 181 -17.73 -23.51 -7.42
C ILE A 181 -17.90 -24.77 -6.59
N GLU A 182 -17.83 -25.93 -7.24
CA GLU A 182 -17.88 -27.25 -6.61
C GLU A 182 -16.46 -27.73 -6.30
N THR A 183 -15.52 -27.49 -7.21
CA THR A 183 -14.09 -27.80 -7.03
C THR A 183 -13.22 -26.66 -7.50
N ILE A 184 -12.12 -26.43 -6.79
CA ILE A 184 -11.08 -25.46 -7.15
C ILE A 184 -9.71 -26.08 -6.91
N THR A 185 -8.80 -25.95 -7.86
CA THR A 185 -7.39 -26.31 -7.69
C THR A 185 -6.54 -25.09 -7.98
N ILE A 186 -5.74 -24.65 -7.00
CA ILE A 186 -4.88 -23.48 -7.12
C ILE A 186 -3.43 -23.96 -7.23
N GLN A 187 -2.76 -23.60 -8.32
CA GLN A 187 -1.37 -23.90 -8.58
C GLN A 187 -0.59 -22.58 -8.72
N ARG A 188 0.52 -22.46 -7.99
CA ARG A 188 1.42 -21.32 -8.10
C ARG A 188 2.56 -21.63 -9.06
N GLN A 189 3.08 -20.62 -9.75
CA GLN A 189 4.26 -20.71 -10.60
C GLN A 189 4.14 -21.82 -11.66
N PHE A 190 2.95 -21.99 -12.23
CA PHE A 190 2.69 -23.01 -13.26
C PHE A 190 3.43 -22.65 -14.54
N LYS A 191 4.53 -23.36 -14.86
CA LYS A 191 5.32 -23.11 -16.08
C LYS A 191 5.69 -21.62 -16.26
N SER A 192 5.98 -20.94 -15.15
CA SER A 192 6.28 -19.49 -15.04
C SER A 192 5.08 -18.52 -15.06
N LEU A 193 3.85 -19.00 -15.22
CA LEU A 193 2.64 -18.22 -14.90
C LEU A 193 2.50 -18.11 -13.38
N ASP A 194 2.21 -16.92 -12.86
CA ASP A 194 2.19 -16.65 -11.41
C ASP A 194 1.15 -17.53 -10.69
N ILE A 195 -0.11 -17.54 -11.15
CA ILE A 195 -1.15 -18.43 -10.61
C ILE A 195 -2.01 -19.04 -11.73
N LEU A 196 -2.22 -20.35 -11.64
CA LEU A 196 -3.22 -21.09 -12.41
C LEU A 196 -4.29 -21.64 -11.46
N THR A 197 -5.57 -21.34 -11.72
CA THR A 197 -6.69 -21.87 -10.94
C THR A 197 -7.66 -22.63 -11.84
N ILE A 198 -7.90 -23.90 -11.53
CA ILE A 198 -8.85 -24.76 -12.25
C ILE A 198 -10.15 -24.83 -11.47
N ILE A 199 -11.27 -24.46 -12.08
CA ILE A 199 -12.60 -24.47 -11.47
C ILE A 199 -13.48 -25.52 -12.17
N ASN A 200 -14.06 -26.42 -11.37
CA ASN A 200 -15.00 -27.46 -11.81
C ASN A 200 -14.48 -28.31 -12.99
N ASN A 201 -13.16 -28.45 -13.14
CA ASN A 201 -12.52 -29.07 -14.31
C ASN A 201 -13.09 -28.57 -15.66
N THR A 202 -13.52 -27.32 -15.71
CA THR A 202 -14.15 -26.70 -16.90
C THR A 202 -13.48 -25.39 -17.28
N TYR A 203 -13.04 -24.62 -16.29
CA TYR A 203 -12.44 -23.31 -16.49
C TYR A 203 -11.02 -23.28 -15.94
N ALA A 204 -10.12 -22.59 -16.65
CA ALA A 204 -8.78 -22.27 -16.20
C ALA A 204 -8.65 -20.76 -16.06
N ILE A 205 -8.56 -20.24 -14.83
CA ILE A 205 -8.21 -18.84 -14.58
C ILE A 205 -6.68 -18.74 -14.55
N LEU A 206 -6.14 -17.95 -15.47
CA LEU A 206 -4.71 -17.64 -15.51
C LEU A 206 -4.54 -16.24 -14.92
N ILE A 207 -3.78 -16.11 -13.84
CA ILE A 207 -3.48 -14.81 -13.24
C ILE A 207 -2.00 -14.56 -13.41
N GLU A 208 -1.69 -13.55 -14.19
CA GLU A 208 -0.38 -12.92 -14.20
C GLU A 208 -0.45 -11.68 -13.31
N ASP A 209 0.34 -11.66 -12.26
CA ASP A 209 0.32 -10.61 -11.25
C ASP A 209 1.52 -9.67 -11.46
N LYS A 210 1.32 -8.37 -11.32
CA LYS A 210 2.41 -7.40 -11.38
C LYS A 210 2.21 -6.31 -10.34
N THR A 211 3.32 -5.80 -9.82
CA THR A 211 3.31 -4.63 -8.92
C THR A 211 3.48 -3.36 -9.74
N TYR A 212 4.72 -3.08 -10.17
CA TYR A 212 5.08 -1.85 -10.89
C TYR A 212 5.63 -2.10 -12.30
N THR A 213 6.07 -3.32 -12.59
CA THR A 213 6.69 -3.66 -13.87
C THR A 213 5.65 -3.86 -14.99
N LYS A 214 6.10 -3.81 -16.25
CA LYS A 214 5.29 -4.09 -17.43
C LYS A 214 5.71 -5.43 -18.02
N ASN A 215 4.77 -6.19 -18.54
CA ASN A 215 5.06 -7.43 -19.24
C ASN A 215 5.40 -7.22 -20.71
N HIS A 216 6.19 -8.15 -21.25
CA HIS A 216 6.40 -8.30 -22.68
C HIS A 216 5.31 -9.21 -23.25
N SER A 217 4.61 -8.78 -24.31
CA SER A 217 3.44 -9.49 -24.88
C SER A 217 3.69 -10.98 -25.17
N ASN A 218 4.88 -11.31 -25.67
CA ASN A 218 5.26 -12.70 -25.97
C ASN A 218 5.24 -13.62 -24.74
N GLN A 219 5.42 -13.07 -23.53
CA GLN A 219 5.38 -13.83 -22.29
C GLN A 219 3.95 -14.28 -21.97
N LEU A 220 2.98 -13.38 -22.08
CA LEU A 220 1.57 -13.66 -21.81
C LEU A 220 0.99 -14.69 -22.78
N ILE A 221 1.32 -14.56 -24.07
CA ILE A 221 0.93 -15.51 -25.13
C ILE A 221 1.45 -16.90 -24.79
N ARG A 222 2.74 -17.02 -24.46
CA ARG A 222 3.37 -18.29 -24.08
C ARG A 222 2.65 -18.96 -22.91
N TYR A 223 2.23 -18.21 -21.89
CA TYR A 223 1.53 -18.79 -20.73
C TYR A 223 0.19 -19.40 -21.11
N ARG A 224 -0.55 -18.77 -22.02
CA ARG A 224 -1.80 -19.33 -22.53
C ARG A 224 -1.57 -20.58 -23.35
N GLU A 225 -0.54 -20.60 -24.21
CA GLU A 225 -0.16 -21.78 -24.98
C GLU A 225 0.23 -22.95 -24.05
N GLU A 226 0.98 -22.68 -22.98
CA GLU A 226 1.38 -23.70 -22.00
C GLU A 226 0.20 -24.29 -21.23
N VAL A 227 -0.83 -23.49 -20.94
CA VAL A 227 -2.08 -23.95 -20.31
C VAL A 227 -2.96 -24.70 -21.33
N GLU A 228 -3.06 -24.21 -22.56
CA GLU A 228 -3.78 -24.89 -23.65
C GLU A 228 -3.22 -26.29 -23.91
N ASN A 229 -1.89 -26.43 -23.91
CA ASN A 229 -1.23 -27.71 -24.13
C ASN A 229 -1.47 -28.72 -23.00
N GLU A 230 -1.53 -28.26 -21.76
CA GLU A 230 -1.74 -29.12 -20.58
C GLU A 230 -3.24 -29.43 -20.35
N TYR A 231 -4.10 -28.46 -20.67
CA TYR A 231 -5.53 -28.45 -20.38
C TYR A 231 -6.36 -28.00 -21.60
N PRO A 232 -6.31 -28.73 -22.73
CA PRO A 232 -6.89 -28.29 -24.00
C PRO A 232 -8.42 -28.18 -24.00
N ASP A 233 -9.09 -28.86 -23.06
CA ASP A 233 -10.55 -28.86 -22.96
C ASP A 233 -11.09 -27.77 -22.01
N LEU A 234 -10.21 -27.01 -21.34
CA LEU A 234 -10.62 -25.99 -20.37
C LEU A 234 -10.79 -24.62 -21.03
N THR A 235 -11.87 -23.93 -20.68
CA THR A 235 -12.06 -22.53 -21.10
C THR A 235 -11.13 -21.62 -20.30
N GLN A 236 -10.20 -20.96 -20.98
CA GLN A 236 -9.25 -20.04 -20.35
C GLN A 236 -9.88 -18.68 -20.03
N LEU A 237 -9.61 -18.17 -18.82
CA LEU A 237 -10.02 -16.86 -18.30
C LEU A 237 -8.78 -16.09 -17.82
N PRO A 238 -7.93 -15.63 -18.76
CA PRO A 238 -6.68 -14.95 -18.43
C PRO A 238 -6.91 -13.51 -17.95
N ILE A 239 -6.40 -13.19 -16.77
CA ILE A 239 -6.38 -11.83 -16.22
C ILE A 239 -4.95 -11.36 -15.94
N TYR A 240 -4.71 -10.07 -16.20
CA TYR A 240 -3.48 -9.39 -15.82
C TYR A 240 -3.78 -8.46 -14.66
N TYR A 241 -3.41 -8.87 -13.45
CA TYR A 241 -3.67 -8.10 -12.25
C TYR A 241 -2.49 -7.19 -11.92
N LYS A 242 -2.75 -5.88 -11.84
CA LYS A 242 -1.73 -4.91 -11.46
C LYS A 242 -2.22 -3.93 -10.41
N ILE A 243 -1.45 -3.82 -9.32
CA ILE A 243 -1.74 -2.85 -8.25
C ILE A 243 -1.19 -1.45 -8.56
N GLY A 244 -0.10 -1.35 -9.32
CA GLY A 244 0.40 -0.07 -9.85
C GLY A 244 -0.37 0.36 -11.09
N ASP A 245 -0.44 1.67 -11.31
CA ASP A 245 -1.03 2.23 -12.52
C ASP A 245 -0.04 2.09 -13.71
N GLN A 246 -0.57 2.11 -14.94
CA GLN A 246 0.24 2.18 -16.16
C GLN A 246 -0.50 2.94 -17.26
N SER A 247 0.25 3.49 -18.22
CA SER A 247 -0.33 4.32 -19.29
C SER A 247 -1.35 3.59 -20.16
N HIS A 248 -1.12 2.33 -20.52
CA HIS A 248 -2.07 1.56 -21.32
C HIS A 248 -1.91 0.06 -21.11
N TYR A 249 -2.94 -0.71 -21.47
CA TYR A 249 -2.93 -2.18 -21.44
C TYR A 249 -2.96 -2.81 -22.84
N ARG A 250 -2.54 -2.08 -23.89
CA ARG A 250 -2.61 -2.56 -25.29
C ARG A 250 -1.98 -3.94 -25.49
N SER A 251 -0.73 -4.13 -25.05
CA SER A 251 -0.01 -5.41 -25.16
C SER A 251 -0.64 -6.55 -24.37
N VAL A 252 -1.37 -6.23 -23.29
CA VAL A 252 -2.09 -7.19 -22.45
C VAL A 252 -3.36 -7.66 -23.18
N ILE A 253 -4.11 -6.71 -23.73
CA ILE A 253 -5.33 -6.95 -24.51
C ILE A 253 -5.00 -7.70 -25.81
N GLU A 254 -3.92 -7.34 -26.48
CA GLU A 254 -3.41 -8.04 -27.67
C GLU A 254 -3.02 -9.49 -27.38
N ALA A 255 -2.59 -9.80 -26.15
CA ALA A 255 -2.34 -11.17 -25.69
C ALA A 255 -3.61 -11.90 -25.21
N GLU A 256 -4.77 -11.27 -25.36
CA GLU A 256 -6.11 -11.70 -24.92
C GLU A 256 -6.24 -11.88 -23.39
N TYR A 257 -5.43 -11.17 -22.60
CA TYR A 257 -5.63 -11.04 -21.16
C TYR A 257 -6.58 -9.87 -20.85
N ALA A 258 -7.47 -10.07 -19.89
CA ALA A 258 -8.29 -8.99 -19.37
C ALA A 258 -7.54 -8.21 -18.26
N PRO A 259 -7.39 -6.87 -18.36
CA PRO A 259 -6.80 -6.08 -17.30
C PRO A 259 -7.68 -6.11 -16.04
N PHE A 260 -7.12 -6.50 -14.91
CA PHE A 260 -7.74 -6.41 -13.60
C PHE A 260 -7.00 -5.34 -12.78
N THR A 261 -7.69 -4.27 -12.40
CA THR A 261 -7.04 -3.09 -11.81
C THR A 261 -7.14 -3.06 -10.28
N ARG A 262 -6.25 -2.29 -9.63
CA ARG A 262 -6.35 -1.96 -8.20
C ARG A 262 -7.75 -1.50 -7.80
N GLN A 263 -8.40 -0.67 -8.61
CA GLN A 263 -9.75 -0.17 -8.33
C GLN A 263 -10.81 -1.28 -8.30
N MET A 264 -10.69 -2.28 -9.19
CA MET A 264 -11.58 -3.45 -9.18
C MET A 264 -11.38 -4.29 -7.91
N MET A 265 -10.13 -4.55 -7.53
CA MET A 265 -9.81 -5.27 -6.29
C MET A 265 -10.32 -4.50 -5.06
N LEU A 266 -10.04 -3.19 -4.98
CA LEU A 266 -10.49 -2.33 -3.88
C LEU A 266 -12.01 -2.35 -3.72
N ARG A 267 -12.77 -2.39 -4.82
CA ARG A 267 -14.24 -2.51 -4.76
C ARG A 267 -14.67 -3.78 -4.04
N ILE A 268 -14.10 -4.93 -4.41
CA ILE A 268 -14.41 -6.24 -3.80
C ILE A 268 -14.02 -6.24 -2.32
N LEU A 269 -12.79 -5.79 -2.01
CA LEU A 269 -12.30 -5.77 -0.64
C LEU A 269 -13.09 -4.80 0.25
N LYS A 270 -13.45 -3.62 -0.28
CA LYS A 270 -14.30 -2.64 0.41
C LYS A 270 -15.69 -3.22 0.70
N ASN A 271 -16.28 -3.96 -0.23
CA ASN A 271 -17.56 -4.65 -0.02
C ASN A 271 -17.44 -5.69 1.11
N GLY A 272 -16.39 -6.52 1.10
CA GLY A 272 -16.10 -7.46 2.19
C GLY A 272 -15.94 -6.78 3.55
N ARG A 273 -15.15 -5.70 3.61
CA ARG A 273 -14.99 -4.88 4.83
C ARG A 273 -16.32 -4.32 5.32
N ASN A 274 -17.12 -3.73 4.43
CA ASN A 274 -18.41 -3.14 4.78
C ASN A 274 -19.42 -4.17 5.30
N ARG A 275 -19.31 -5.43 4.89
CA ARG A 275 -20.08 -6.56 5.46
C ARG A 275 -19.59 -7.00 6.84
N GLY A 276 -18.45 -6.51 7.30
CA GLY A 276 -17.93 -6.76 8.65
C GLY A 276 -16.80 -7.78 8.76
N ILE A 277 -16.04 -8.04 7.68
CA ILE A 277 -14.84 -8.89 7.77
C ILE A 277 -13.83 -8.29 8.75
N THR A 278 -13.43 -9.08 9.75
CA THR A 278 -12.42 -8.70 10.77
C THR A 278 -11.08 -9.40 10.59
N ASN A 279 -10.96 -10.31 9.60
CA ASN A 279 -9.74 -11.06 9.33
C ASN A 279 -8.55 -10.10 9.07
N THR A 280 -7.45 -10.28 9.79
CA THR A 280 -6.34 -9.33 9.76
C THR A 280 -5.59 -9.34 8.44
N ILE A 281 -5.37 -10.52 7.82
CA ILE A 281 -4.71 -10.63 6.52
C ILE A 281 -5.53 -9.89 5.46
N PHE A 282 -6.85 -10.10 5.46
CA PHE A 282 -7.78 -9.38 4.58
C PHE A 282 -7.67 -7.87 4.74
N LEU A 283 -7.77 -7.40 5.99
CA LEU A 283 -7.81 -5.98 6.30
C LEU A 283 -6.47 -5.29 6.03
N ASP A 284 -5.35 -5.98 6.25
CA ASP A 284 -4.02 -5.46 5.96
C ASP A 284 -3.82 -5.29 4.45
N TYR A 285 -4.21 -6.28 3.63
CA TYR A 285 -4.13 -6.14 2.17
C TYR A 285 -5.04 -5.02 1.66
N TYR A 286 -6.27 -4.92 2.17
CA TYR A 286 -7.19 -3.84 1.83
C TYR A 286 -6.62 -2.46 2.18
N ARG A 287 -6.08 -2.29 3.39
CA ARG A 287 -5.45 -1.02 3.82
C ARG A 287 -4.25 -0.66 2.95
N HIS A 288 -3.43 -1.66 2.59
CA HIS A 288 -2.27 -1.46 1.71
C HIS A 288 -2.70 -0.91 0.34
N LEU A 289 -3.69 -1.53 -0.31
CA LEU A 289 -4.21 -1.02 -1.59
C LEU A 289 -4.90 0.34 -1.45
N GLN A 290 -5.58 0.57 -0.32
CA GLN A 290 -6.25 1.83 -0.04
C GLN A 290 -5.22 2.97 0.08
N GLN A 291 -4.14 2.75 0.82
CA GLN A 291 -3.04 3.72 0.96
C GLN A 291 -2.41 4.06 -0.39
N LEU A 292 -2.17 3.05 -1.25
CA LEU A 292 -1.67 3.30 -2.61
C LEU A 292 -2.64 4.19 -3.42
N GLU A 293 -3.95 3.94 -3.34
CA GLU A 293 -4.94 4.78 -4.04
C GLU A 293 -5.00 6.21 -3.47
N GLU A 294 -4.83 6.37 -2.16
CA GLU A 294 -4.78 7.68 -1.50
C GLU A 294 -3.52 8.47 -1.88
N GLU A 295 -2.37 7.81 -1.96
CA GLU A 295 -1.13 8.42 -2.43
C GLU A 295 -1.23 8.82 -3.90
N VAL A 296 -1.77 7.95 -4.75
CA VAL A 296 -2.00 8.26 -6.17
C VAL A 296 -2.98 9.42 -6.31
N SER A 297 -4.01 9.52 -5.48
CA SER A 297 -5.00 10.61 -5.54
C SER A 297 -4.53 11.90 -4.86
N SER A 298 -3.40 11.87 -4.14
CA SER A 298 -2.94 12.99 -3.32
C SER A 298 -2.56 14.24 -4.14
N PHE A 299 -2.35 14.11 -5.45
CA PHE A 299 -2.11 15.24 -6.35
C PHE A 299 -3.27 16.27 -6.34
N GLN A 300 -4.48 15.83 -5.98
CA GLN A 300 -5.66 16.69 -5.95
C GLN A 300 -5.69 17.62 -4.73
N THR A 301 -4.98 17.26 -3.65
CA THR A 301 -5.13 17.93 -2.35
C THR A 301 -3.82 18.42 -1.76
N ARG A 302 -2.69 17.78 -2.10
CA ARG A 302 -1.36 18.19 -1.64
C ARG A 302 -0.78 19.28 -2.52
N ARG A 303 0.09 20.10 -1.92
CA ARG A 303 0.90 21.06 -2.67
C ARG A 303 1.80 20.33 -3.65
N VAL A 304 2.03 20.91 -4.83
CA VAL A 304 2.90 20.29 -5.85
C VAL A 304 4.30 20.00 -5.30
N SER A 305 4.84 20.86 -4.43
CA SER A 305 6.14 20.66 -3.78
C SER A 305 6.20 19.45 -2.83
N GLU A 306 5.06 18.87 -2.46
CA GLU A 306 4.93 17.71 -1.57
C GLU A 306 4.58 16.42 -2.33
N TRP A 307 4.49 16.49 -3.67
CA TRP A 307 4.15 15.33 -4.48
C TRP A 307 5.29 14.33 -4.50
N ASN A 308 4.92 13.07 -4.27
CA ASN A 308 5.79 11.93 -4.50
C ASN A 308 5.54 11.31 -5.88
N SER A 309 6.25 10.25 -6.22
CA SER A 309 6.09 9.55 -7.51
C SER A 309 4.66 9.05 -7.76
N ASN A 310 3.91 8.69 -6.71
CA ASN A 310 2.53 8.22 -6.84
C ASN A 310 1.58 9.37 -7.16
N ALA A 311 1.76 10.54 -6.55
CA ALA A 311 1.00 11.75 -6.89
C ALA A 311 1.22 12.16 -8.36
N TRP A 312 2.47 12.11 -8.86
CA TRP A 312 2.76 12.36 -10.27
C TRP A 312 2.06 11.35 -11.21
N GLN A 313 2.01 10.06 -10.84
CA GLN A 313 1.26 9.06 -11.60
C GLN A 313 -0.24 9.40 -11.67
N GLY A 314 -0.84 9.80 -10.54
CA GLY A 314 -2.23 10.22 -10.49
C GLY A 314 -2.52 11.42 -11.40
N PHE A 315 -1.66 12.44 -11.35
CA PHE A 315 -1.76 13.60 -12.22
C PHE A 315 -1.68 13.22 -13.70
N TYR A 316 -0.71 12.38 -14.08
CA TYR A 316 -0.56 11.93 -15.47
C TYR A 316 -1.71 11.05 -15.95
N LYS A 317 -2.28 10.22 -15.08
CA LYS A 317 -3.48 9.44 -15.36
C LYS A 317 -4.69 10.33 -15.66
N GLU A 318 -4.83 11.46 -14.96
CA GLU A 318 -5.87 12.44 -15.29
C GLU A 318 -5.59 13.18 -16.59
N ILE A 319 -4.35 13.62 -16.84
CA ILE A 319 -3.98 14.26 -18.11
C ILE A 319 -4.27 13.33 -19.29
N GLN A 320 -3.96 12.04 -19.15
CA GLN A 320 -4.13 11.06 -20.22
C GLN A 320 -5.57 10.92 -20.72
N LYS A 321 -6.57 11.27 -19.89
CA LYS A 321 -7.98 11.27 -20.29
C LYS A 321 -8.28 12.36 -21.33
N GLU A 322 -7.48 13.42 -21.34
CA GLU A 322 -7.68 14.63 -22.14
C GLU A 322 -6.64 14.79 -23.27
N ILE A 323 -5.44 14.24 -23.06
CA ILE A 323 -4.31 14.29 -23.99
C ILE A 323 -3.89 12.85 -24.30
N ASP A 324 -3.98 12.48 -25.59
CA ASP A 324 -3.52 11.18 -26.08
C ASP A 324 -1.99 11.09 -26.00
N GLY A 325 -1.52 10.54 -24.89
CA GLY A 325 -0.12 10.41 -24.54
C GLY A 325 0.13 9.17 -23.71
N ASP A 326 1.41 8.93 -23.45
CA ASP A 326 1.91 7.82 -22.65
C ASP A 326 2.78 8.34 -21.52
N TRP A 327 2.89 7.56 -20.45
CA TRP A 327 3.74 7.90 -19.32
C TRP A 327 4.42 6.66 -18.75
N ASP A 328 5.63 6.88 -18.27
CA ASP A 328 6.45 5.86 -17.61
C ASP A 328 7.61 6.50 -16.86
N TYR A 329 8.29 5.70 -16.04
CA TYR A 329 9.53 6.09 -15.41
C TYR A 329 10.68 6.14 -16.43
N VAL A 330 11.36 7.28 -16.50
CA VAL A 330 12.52 7.50 -17.36
C VAL A 330 13.78 7.44 -16.52
N SER A 331 14.54 6.36 -16.63
CA SER A 331 15.80 6.19 -15.89
C SER A 331 16.89 7.12 -16.41
N ASN A 332 17.69 7.67 -15.50
CA ASN A 332 18.87 8.47 -15.82
C ASN A 332 19.95 8.28 -14.74
N GLN A 333 21.14 8.83 -14.96
CA GLN A 333 22.28 8.70 -14.04
C GLN A 333 22.05 9.32 -12.65
N SER A 334 21.00 10.12 -12.47
CA SER A 334 20.68 10.85 -11.25
C SER A 334 19.43 10.31 -10.54
N GLY A 335 18.94 9.12 -10.90
CA GLY A 335 17.77 8.52 -10.24
C GLY A 335 16.44 8.67 -10.99
N GLY A 336 16.48 9.08 -12.26
CA GLY A 336 15.31 9.11 -13.15
C GLY A 336 14.24 10.15 -12.79
N PHE A 337 13.09 10.09 -13.45
CA PHE A 337 11.88 10.86 -13.14
C PHE A 337 10.65 10.21 -13.81
N LEU A 338 9.44 10.57 -13.38
CA LEU A 338 8.23 10.14 -14.08
C LEU A 338 7.95 11.08 -15.26
N GLY A 339 7.92 10.53 -16.48
CA GLY A 339 7.67 11.29 -17.69
C GLY A 339 6.28 11.04 -18.27
N PHE A 340 5.63 12.08 -18.80
CA PHE A 340 4.45 11.96 -19.66
C PHE A 340 4.77 12.56 -21.02
N TRP A 341 4.54 11.85 -22.12
CA TRP A 341 4.85 12.32 -23.47
C TRP A 341 3.71 12.11 -24.46
N TRP A 342 3.57 13.04 -25.39
CA TRP A 342 2.61 12.96 -26.49
C TRP A 342 3.20 13.55 -27.77
N GLY A 343 2.76 13.01 -28.90
CA GLY A 343 3.25 13.41 -30.22
C GLY A 343 2.76 14.79 -30.63
N SER A 344 3.59 15.52 -31.39
CA SER A 344 3.10 16.71 -32.09
C SER A 344 2.16 16.30 -33.22
N LYS A 345 0.97 16.91 -33.28
CA LYS A 345 0.02 16.70 -34.39
C LYS A 345 0.53 17.22 -35.73
N ARG A 346 1.54 18.09 -35.74
CA ARG A 346 2.06 18.77 -36.94
C ARG A 346 3.37 18.19 -37.46
N HIS A 347 4.17 17.58 -36.58
CA HIS A 347 5.49 17.09 -36.94
C HIS A 347 5.85 15.78 -36.25
N ASP A 348 6.14 14.76 -37.05
CA ASP A 348 6.53 13.41 -36.63
C ASP A 348 7.84 13.34 -35.82
N ARG A 349 8.73 14.33 -35.97
CA ARG A 349 10.03 14.39 -35.26
C ARG A 349 9.96 15.05 -33.89
N TYR A 350 8.87 15.76 -33.59
CA TYR A 350 8.72 16.52 -32.37
C TYR A 350 7.70 15.85 -31.46
N TYR A 351 8.00 15.87 -30.17
CA TYR A 351 7.05 15.45 -29.15
C TYR A 351 7.22 16.31 -27.90
N PHE A 352 6.16 16.39 -27.12
CA PHE A 352 6.16 17.09 -25.85
C PHE A 352 6.37 16.08 -24.73
N GLN A 353 7.07 16.49 -23.67
CA GLN A 353 7.34 15.65 -22.52
C GLN A 353 7.25 16.46 -21.24
N LEU A 354 6.37 16.06 -20.33
CA LEU A 354 6.40 16.49 -18.94
C LEU A 354 7.51 15.70 -18.23
N GLU A 355 8.43 16.41 -17.63
CA GLU A 355 9.43 15.92 -16.68
C GLU A 355 9.06 16.52 -15.32
N GLU A 356 7.96 16.01 -14.73
CA GLU A 356 7.37 16.51 -13.49
C GLU A 356 7.02 18.00 -13.61
N GLU A 357 7.71 18.91 -12.91
CA GLU A 357 7.46 20.36 -12.95
C GLU A 357 7.91 21.04 -14.26
N LYS A 358 8.49 20.31 -15.21
CA LYS A 358 8.97 20.87 -16.48
C LYS A 358 8.24 20.34 -17.69
N LEU A 359 7.71 21.24 -18.52
CA LEU A 359 7.31 20.91 -19.89
C LEU A 359 8.52 21.05 -20.83
N CYS A 360 8.82 19.99 -21.58
CA CYS A 360 9.90 19.96 -22.56
C CYS A 360 9.37 19.76 -23.98
N VAL A 361 9.94 20.48 -24.95
CA VAL A 361 9.82 20.15 -26.36
C VAL A 361 11.04 19.33 -26.77
N LYS A 362 10.80 18.15 -27.30
CA LYS A 362 11.82 17.16 -27.67
C LYS A 362 11.87 17.01 -29.18
N ILE A 363 13.08 16.75 -29.68
CA ILE A 363 13.31 16.37 -31.08
C ILE A 363 14.10 15.06 -31.14
N ILE A 364 13.75 14.21 -32.11
CA ILE A 364 14.43 12.96 -32.39
C ILE A 364 15.29 13.12 -33.66
N ALA A 365 16.59 12.93 -33.51
CA ALA A 365 17.53 12.89 -34.63
C ALA A 365 17.51 11.50 -35.29
N LYS A 366 17.50 11.47 -36.63
CA LYS A 366 17.68 10.24 -37.40
C LYS A 366 19.17 9.87 -37.47
N GLU A 367 19.42 8.61 -37.78
CA GLU A 367 20.79 8.11 -37.95
C GLU A 367 21.50 8.86 -39.10
N GLY A 368 22.76 9.22 -38.89
CA GLY A 368 23.57 9.99 -39.84
C GLY A 368 23.36 11.51 -39.85
N GLU A 369 22.36 12.04 -39.13
CA GLU A 369 22.11 13.49 -39.10
C GLU A 369 23.12 14.24 -38.19
N ASN A 370 23.48 15.47 -38.59
CA ASN A 370 24.23 16.38 -37.74
C ASN A 370 23.33 16.92 -36.62
N ARG A 371 23.37 16.24 -35.48
CA ARG A 371 22.54 16.51 -34.29
C ARG A 371 22.63 17.96 -33.81
N LYS A 372 23.83 18.56 -33.85
CA LYS A 372 24.06 19.93 -33.39
C LYS A 372 23.36 20.95 -34.29
N GLU A 373 23.48 20.77 -35.61
CA GLU A 373 22.84 21.64 -36.60
C GLU A 373 21.32 21.50 -36.54
N LEU A 374 20.81 20.25 -36.53
CA LEU A 374 19.39 19.95 -36.39
C LEU A 374 18.80 20.60 -35.13
N ARG A 375 19.42 20.37 -33.98
CA ARG A 375 18.97 20.92 -32.69
C ARG A 375 18.94 22.44 -32.71
N ASN A 376 19.98 23.09 -33.24
CA ASN A 376 20.07 24.55 -33.25
C ASN A 376 19.02 25.17 -34.19
N ALA A 377 18.79 24.56 -35.37
CA ALA A 377 17.76 25.00 -36.30
C ALA A 377 16.35 24.84 -35.69
N ALA A 378 16.04 23.65 -35.18
CA ALA A 378 14.76 23.33 -34.54
C ALA A 378 14.48 24.19 -33.30
N MET A 379 15.49 24.43 -32.46
CA MET A 379 15.37 25.31 -31.30
C MET A 379 15.01 26.74 -31.70
N LYS A 380 15.62 27.27 -32.76
CA LYS A 380 15.29 28.62 -33.25
C LYS A 380 13.85 28.68 -33.72
N GLU A 381 13.43 27.73 -34.55
CA GLU A 381 12.07 27.61 -35.07
C GLU A 381 11.03 27.56 -33.95
N VAL A 382 11.20 26.64 -32.99
CA VAL A 382 10.26 26.43 -31.87
C VAL A 382 10.17 27.67 -30.97
N LEU A 383 11.29 28.35 -30.68
CA LEU A 383 11.26 29.56 -29.86
C LEU A 383 10.63 30.76 -30.59
N ASP A 384 10.77 30.85 -31.91
CA ASP A 384 10.10 31.88 -32.71
C ASP A 384 8.58 31.62 -32.76
N GLU A 385 8.14 30.37 -32.95
CA GLU A 385 6.73 29.98 -32.86
C GLU A 385 6.15 30.22 -31.46
N SER A 386 6.91 29.90 -30.41
CA SER A 386 6.51 30.18 -29.03
C SER A 386 6.21 31.67 -28.81
N LYS A 387 6.99 32.57 -29.40
CA LYS A 387 6.74 34.03 -29.28
C LYS A 387 5.50 34.46 -30.05
N ARG A 388 5.24 33.86 -31.22
CA ARG A 388 4.05 34.15 -32.03
C ARG A 388 2.75 33.74 -31.35
N HIS A 389 2.80 32.65 -30.60
CA HIS A 389 1.64 32.05 -29.93
C HIS A 389 1.60 32.26 -28.41
N ASP A 390 2.52 33.06 -27.86
CA ASP A 390 2.65 33.33 -26.42
C ASP A 390 2.71 32.06 -25.55
N LEU A 391 3.51 31.08 -25.99
CA LEU A 391 3.69 29.78 -25.30
C LEU A 391 4.77 29.80 -24.21
N GLN A 392 5.45 30.93 -24.03
CA GLN A 392 6.44 31.15 -22.96
C GLN A 392 7.55 30.08 -22.87
N LEU A 393 7.85 29.39 -23.98
CA LEU A 393 8.96 28.45 -24.03
C LEU A 393 10.29 29.20 -24.00
N GLU A 394 11.22 28.67 -23.21
CA GLU A 394 12.57 29.18 -23.05
C GLU A 394 13.62 28.18 -23.56
N ARG A 395 14.84 28.69 -23.73
CA ARG A 395 15.99 27.87 -24.11
C ARG A 395 16.34 26.92 -22.96
N PRO A 396 16.57 25.61 -23.21
CA PRO A 396 16.97 24.67 -22.18
C PRO A 396 18.32 25.05 -21.54
N ALA A 397 18.43 24.84 -20.23
CA ALA A 397 19.65 25.14 -19.47
C ALA A 397 20.88 24.36 -19.97
N ARG A 398 20.68 23.15 -20.49
CA ARG A 398 21.73 22.29 -21.05
C ARG A 398 21.29 21.76 -22.41
N LEU A 399 22.22 21.78 -23.38
CA LEU A 399 21.96 21.27 -24.73
C LEU A 399 22.59 19.89 -24.89
N GLY A 400 21.74 18.86 -24.99
CA GLY A 400 22.17 17.48 -25.24
C GLY A 400 22.65 17.25 -26.68
N ASN A 401 23.36 16.15 -26.90
CA ASN A 401 23.79 15.67 -28.23
C ASN A 401 23.39 14.21 -28.50
N GLY A 402 22.41 13.71 -27.73
CA GLY A 402 21.86 12.36 -27.84
C GLY A 402 20.93 12.22 -29.06
N LYS A 403 20.40 11.00 -29.24
CA LYS A 403 19.36 10.73 -30.25
C LYS A 403 18.12 11.59 -30.01
N THR A 404 17.75 11.75 -28.75
CA THR A 404 16.65 12.60 -28.31
C THR A 404 17.23 13.82 -27.58
N MET A 405 16.75 15.01 -27.92
CA MET A 405 17.26 16.28 -27.38
C MET A 405 16.13 17.21 -26.96
N THR A 406 16.25 17.84 -25.79
CA THR A 406 15.41 19.00 -25.42
C THR A 406 15.85 20.22 -26.23
N ILE A 407 14.90 20.87 -26.90
CA ILE A 407 15.15 22.08 -27.70
C ILE A 407 14.47 23.31 -27.13
N ALA A 408 13.40 23.14 -26.35
CA ALA A 408 12.73 24.21 -25.62
C ALA A 408 12.15 23.64 -24.32
N GLN A 409 11.98 24.47 -23.29
CA GLN A 409 11.36 24.05 -22.03
C GLN A 409 10.48 25.16 -21.47
N ARG A 410 9.61 24.82 -20.50
CA ARG A 410 8.87 25.74 -19.65
C ARG A 410 8.76 25.13 -18.26
N THR A 411 9.00 25.92 -17.21
CA THR A 411 9.11 25.47 -15.81
C THR A 411 7.91 25.86 -14.95
N ASP A 412 6.97 26.62 -15.49
CA ASP A 412 5.77 27.13 -14.80
C ASP A 412 4.48 26.74 -15.53
N TYR A 413 4.46 25.57 -16.19
CA TYR A 413 3.29 25.11 -16.94
C TYR A 413 2.13 24.74 -16.00
N LEU A 414 2.44 24.24 -14.80
CA LEU A 414 1.46 23.91 -13.76
C LEU A 414 0.81 25.19 -13.24
N GLN A 415 -0.51 25.24 -13.29
CA GLN A 415 -1.27 26.36 -12.73
C GLN A 415 -1.64 26.00 -11.30
N LEU A 416 -1.25 26.86 -10.35
CA LEU A 416 -1.42 26.61 -8.92
C LEU A 416 -2.46 27.55 -8.32
N ASN A 417 -3.19 27.04 -7.33
CA ASN A 417 -4.02 27.82 -6.44
C ASN A 417 -3.17 28.62 -5.44
N ASN A 418 -3.80 29.56 -4.72
CA ASN A 418 -3.12 30.40 -3.73
C ASN A 418 -2.46 29.60 -2.58
N ASP A 419 -2.95 28.39 -2.30
CA ASP A 419 -2.44 27.51 -1.26
C ASP A 419 -1.33 26.55 -1.75
N GLY A 420 -0.95 26.63 -3.04
CA GLY A 420 0.06 25.79 -3.67
C GLY A 420 -0.43 24.45 -4.21
N THR A 421 -1.73 24.18 -4.12
CA THR A 421 -2.37 23.00 -4.76
C THR A 421 -2.55 23.22 -6.28
N LEU A 422 -2.72 22.14 -7.03
CA LEU A 422 -2.91 22.20 -8.48
C LEU A 422 -4.32 22.70 -8.85
N ASP A 423 -4.38 23.65 -9.78
CA ASP A 423 -5.57 23.93 -10.58
C ASP A 423 -5.51 23.07 -11.86
N LEU A 424 -6.18 21.90 -11.81
CA LEU A 424 -6.13 20.91 -12.88
C LEU A 424 -6.74 21.45 -14.19
N GLU A 425 -7.87 22.14 -14.11
CA GLU A 425 -8.57 22.65 -15.29
C GLU A 425 -7.71 23.69 -16.02
N ARG A 426 -7.17 24.69 -15.30
CA ARG A 426 -6.28 25.68 -15.91
C ARG A 426 -4.99 25.07 -16.42
N THR A 427 -4.46 24.07 -15.73
CA THR A 427 -3.27 23.34 -16.20
C THR A 427 -3.54 22.62 -17.52
N LEU A 428 -4.68 21.94 -17.65
CA LEU A 428 -5.10 21.29 -18.89
C LEU A 428 -5.35 22.29 -20.02
N GLU A 429 -5.96 23.44 -19.73
CA GLU A 429 -6.12 24.53 -20.69
C GLU A 429 -4.78 25.06 -21.21
N GLN A 430 -3.77 25.17 -20.35
CA GLN A 430 -2.42 25.54 -20.76
C GLN A 430 -1.77 24.46 -21.63
N LEU A 431 -1.87 23.19 -21.23
CA LEU A 431 -1.29 22.07 -21.97
C LEU A 431 -1.92 21.91 -23.36
N ARG A 432 -3.22 22.16 -23.51
CA ARG A 432 -3.95 22.10 -24.80
C ARG A 432 -3.47 23.13 -25.84
N LYS A 433 -2.67 24.13 -25.44
CA LYS A 433 -2.08 25.10 -26.38
C LYS A 433 -0.92 24.51 -27.18
N TYR A 434 -0.36 23.38 -26.73
CA TYR A 434 0.75 22.65 -27.35
C TYR A 434 0.22 21.44 -28.12
#